data_AF-A0A7S1FAF8-F1
#
_entry.id   AF-A0A7S1FAF8-F1
#
_cell.length_a   1.000
_cell.length_b   1.000
_cell.length_c   1.000
_cell.angle_alpha   90.00
_cell.angle_beta   90.00
_cell.angle_gamma   90.00
#
_symmetry.space_group_name_H-M   'P 1'
#
loop_
_entity.id
_entity.type
_entity.pdbx_description
1 polymer ?
#
loop_
_entity_poly.entity_id
_entity_poly.type
_entity_poly.pdbx_seq_one_letter_code
_entity_poly.pdbx_strand_id
1 'polypeptide(L)'
;MYTNFDTGGLSVGLTLMVLVFSLGPISGAHLNPAVSTTILFSKHMDFKSFVVYVLSQLLGACMASALYFFGLLGSLGSEASVASGDLGKALMAEFFFTLMLCEVVLHVAVADSSQGRQYFGMAIGFVLTVGAECVGGVSGACFNPAVVLSFLFQQKYFPWTWFISYIVVEVVAAVLGAVLFKLKLNELGFLSKHEPVRKALAEFLGTFFLALAICLSPSGLLGVLIKGAALTALVYAYANVSGSHFNPAVSLVMFLNGTLNVVELGYYVLTQIISALLAFEAAHYIKGGEWKLVAGEGTNSLQEMLAEFFGTFVLVFTICSVTKSDYLSENFGWAIGMSLVAGAGSPGVASGGSLNPVLTFAAYICNPLVKYIWYIVGEMAGAVAAWAVFKFLNSQSSKGNEFLIS
;
A
#
# COMPACT_ATOMS: atom_id res chain seq x y z
N MET A 1 -30.65 3.61 -7.86
CA MET A 1 -29.62 2.72 -7.30
C MET A 1 -28.32 3.53 -7.20
N TYR A 2 -28.26 4.48 -6.26
CA TYR A 2 -27.03 5.16 -5.86
C TYR A 2 -26.83 4.80 -4.40
N THR A 3 -26.06 3.73 -4.15
CA THR A 3 -25.56 3.43 -2.81
C THR A 3 -24.63 4.57 -2.42
N ASN A 4 -24.86 5.19 -1.27
CA ASN A 4 -24.00 6.21 -0.70
C ASN A 4 -22.53 5.75 -0.78
N PHE A 5 -21.72 6.42 -1.61
CA PHE A 5 -20.28 6.25 -1.55
C PHE A 5 -19.83 6.84 -0.21
N ASP A 6 -19.42 5.99 0.73
CA ASP A 6 -18.68 6.47 1.91
C ASP A 6 -17.29 6.88 1.41
N THR A 7 -17.13 8.15 1.05
CA THR A 7 -15.87 8.71 0.55
C THR A 7 -15.02 9.29 1.68
N GLY A 8 -15.36 9.02 2.94
CA GLY A 8 -14.68 9.61 4.09
C GLY A 8 -13.17 9.33 4.09
N GLY A 9 -12.77 8.07 3.83
CA GLY A 9 -11.37 7.69 3.77
C GLY A 9 -10.63 8.29 2.58
N LEU A 10 -11.26 8.31 1.41
CA LEU A 10 -10.74 9.00 0.23
C LEU A 10 -10.50 10.49 0.50
N SER A 11 -11.47 11.19 1.10
CA SER A 11 -11.35 12.62 1.42
C SER A 11 -10.23 12.90 2.41
N VAL A 12 -10.07 12.08 3.46
CA VAL A 12 -9.03 12.24 4.47
C VAL A 12 -7.63 12.04 3.85
N GLY A 13 -7.42 10.99 3.05
CA GLY A 13 -6.12 10.76 2.41
C GLY A 13 -5.77 11.78 1.32
N LEU A 14 -6.75 12.26 0.53
CA LEU A 14 -6.53 13.36 -0.42
C LEU A 14 -6.22 14.68 0.31
N THR A 15 -6.85 14.94 1.46
CA THR A 15 -6.52 16.10 2.29
C THR A 15 -5.08 16.03 2.77
N LEU A 16 -4.63 14.87 3.28
CA LEU A 16 -3.24 14.68 3.66
C LEU A 16 -2.29 14.88 2.47
N MET A 17 -2.63 14.34 1.29
CA MET A 17 -1.85 14.53 0.07
C MET A 17 -1.63 16.02 -0.24
N VAL A 18 -2.71 16.83 -0.23
CA VAL A 18 -2.65 18.28 -0.46
C VAL A 18 -1.79 18.97 0.61
N LEU A 19 -1.97 18.61 1.88
CA LEU A 19 -1.20 19.19 2.98
C LEU A 19 0.28 18.83 2.89
N VAL A 20 0.63 17.61 2.47
CA VAL A 20 2.02 17.19 2.28
C VAL A 20 2.67 17.94 1.12
N PHE A 21 1.97 18.12 0.00
CA PHE A 21 2.49 18.94 -1.09
C PHE A 21 2.63 20.42 -0.72
N SER A 22 1.73 20.95 0.11
CA SER A 22 1.72 22.37 0.48
C SER A 22 2.71 22.71 1.60
N LEU A 23 2.79 21.86 2.62
CA LEU A 23 3.57 22.10 3.84
C LEU A 23 4.89 21.34 3.89
N GLY A 24 5.09 20.34 3.01
CA GLY A 24 6.32 19.55 2.92
C GLY A 24 7.59 20.39 2.81
N PRO A 25 7.65 21.41 1.92
CA PRO A 25 8.81 22.29 1.82
C PRO A 25 9.11 23.14 3.06
N ILE A 26 8.14 23.31 3.96
CA ILE A 26 8.26 24.18 5.15
C ILE A 26 8.61 23.35 6.39
N SER A 27 7.86 22.27 6.64
CA SER A 27 7.95 21.48 7.87
C SER A 27 8.08 19.97 7.64
N GLY A 28 8.26 19.52 6.40
CA GLY A 28 8.17 18.09 6.05
C GLY A 28 6.76 17.50 6.20
N ALA A 29 5.76 18.30 6.60
CA ALA A 29 4.36 17.93 6.74
C ALA A 29 4.11 16.63 7.54
N HIS A 30 4.82 16.44 8.66
CA HIS A 30 4.66 15.21 9.46
C HIS A 30 3.22 14.97 9.91
N LEU A 31 2.53 16.04 10.34
CA LEU A 31 1.10 16.12 10.71
C LEU A 31 0.53 14.97 11.56
N ASN A 32 1.41 14.22 12.25
CA ASN A 32 1.11 12.99 12.94
C ASN A 32 2.24 12.70 13.96
N PRO A 33 1.94 12.53 15.26
CA PRO A 33 2.94 12.19 16.26
C PRO A 33 3.61 10.82 16.04
N ALA A 34 2.93 9.84 15.46
CA ALA A 34 3.52 8.55 15.07
C ALA A 34 4.55 8.74 13.94
N VAL A 35 4.24 9.55 12.93
CA VAL A 35 5.21 9.91 11.88
C VAL A 35 6.40 10.67 12.47
N SER A 36 6.16 11.64 13.35
CA SER A 36 7.25 12.36 14.03
C SER A 36 8.11 11.42 14.89
N THR A 37 7.49 10.42 15.52
CA THR A 37 8.17 9.36 16.28
C THR A 37 9.05 8.52 15.36
N THR A 38 8.54 8.05 14.22
CA THR A 38 9.34 7.21 13.32
C THR A 38 10.56 7.98 12.77
N ILE A 39 10.42 9.27 12.49
CA ILE A 39 11.51 10.12 11.99
C ILE A 39 12.55 10.42 13.09
N LEU A 40 12.11 10.61 14.33
CA LEU A 40 13.02 10.70 15.49
C LEU A 40 13.83 9.41 15.65
N PHE A 41 13.16 8.26 15.66
CA PHE A 41 13.83 6.96 15.85
C PHE A 41 14.66 6.54 14.64
N SER A 42 14.36 7.05 13.44
CA SER A 42 15.21 6.91 12.27
C SER A 42 16.46 7.81 12.34
N LYS A 43 16.60 8.68 13.35
CA LYS A 43 17.69 9.66 13.54
C LYS A 43 17.71 10.80 12.51
N HIS A 44 16.55 11.13 11.95
CA HIS A 44 16.39 12.23 11.00
C HIS A 44 15.69 13.46 11.62
N MET A 45 15.49 13.46 12.94
CA MET A 45 14.95 14.57 13.73
C MET A 45 15.57 14.56 15.12
N ASP A 46 15.85 15.74 15.68
CA ASP A 46 16.28 15.86 17.08
C ASP A 46 15.08 15.89 18.04
N PHE A 47 15.33 15.58 19.31
CA PHE A 47 14.25 15.47 20.31
C PHE A 47 13.52 16.80 20.58
N LYS A 48 14.18 17.97 20.46
CA LYS A 48 13.50 19.26 20.67
C LYS A 48 12.53 19.53 19.55
N SER A 49 12.95 19.31 18.30
CA SER A 49 12.08 19.41 17.12
C SER A 49 10.90 18.45 17.22
N PHE A 50 11.14 17.20 17.65
CA PHE A 50 10.08 16.23 17.90
C PHE A 50 9.02 16.75 18.87
N VAL A 51 9.42 17.29 20.03
CA VAL A 51 8.48 17.83 21.02
C VAL A 51 7.66 18.98 20.42
N VAL A 52 8.28 19.90 19.69
CA VAL A 52 7.58 21.01 19.04
C VAL A 52 6.53 20.48 18.05
N TYR A 53 6.91 19.52 17.20
CA TYR A 53 6.01 18.93 16.21
C TYR A 53 4.80 18.26 16.86
N VAL A 54 5.04 17.41 17.87
CA VAL A 54 3.97 16.71 18.59
C VAL A 54 3.02 17.70 19.26
N LEU A 55 3.54 18.72 19.96
CA LEU A 55 2.69 19.73 20.59
C LEU A 55 1.85 20.50 19.57
N SER A 56 2.43 20.91 18.44
CA SER A 56 1.68 21.58 17.36
C SER A 56 0.58 20.70 16.77
N GLN A 57 0.86 19.40 16.56
CA GLN A 57 -0.11 18.45 16.02
C GLN A 57 -1.28 18.21 16.99
N LEU A 58 -1.00 18.04 18.29
CA LEU A 58 -2.03 17.89 19.31
C LEU A 58 -2.89 19.15 19.45
N LEU A 59 -2.29 20.35 19.40
CA LEU A 59 -3.02 21.62 19.40
C LEU A 59 -3.92 21.74 18.17
N GLY A 60 -3.41 21.41 16.99
CA GLY A 60 -4.19 21.39 15.75
C GLY A 60 -5.40 20.45 15.81
N ALA A 61 -5.21 19.25 16.36
CA ALA A 61 -6.30 18.29 16.56
C ALA A 61 -7.37 18.80 17.55
N CYS A 62 -6.95 19.42 18.67
CA CYS A 62 -7.87 20.04 19.62
C CYS A 62 -8.66 21.20 18.98
N MET A 63 -8.00 22.04 18.15
CA MET A 63 -8.66 23.13 17.43
C MET A 63 -9.66 22.61 16.41
N ALA A 64 -9.29 21.60 15.61
CA ALA A 64 -10.19 20.98 14.64
C ALA A 64 -11.42 20.36 15.34
N SER A 65 -11.22 19.68 16.46
CA SER A 65 -12.30 19.11 17.26
C SER A 65 -13.21 20.18 17.87
N ALA A 66 -12.64 21.27 18.39
CA ALA A 66 -13.41 22.41 18.89
C ALA A 66 -14.23 23.09 17.78
N LEU A 67 -13.67 23.27 16.58
CA LEU A 67 -14.38 23.82 15.43
C LEU A 67 -15.53 22.91 14.97
N TYR A 68 -15.35 21.59 15.03
CA TYR A 68 -16.42 20.63 14.76
C TYR A 68 -17.54 20.72 15.80
N PHE A 69 -17.18 20.74 17.10
CA PHE A 69 -18.13 20.72 18.21
C PHE A 69 -18.88 22.06 18.39
N PHE A 70 -18.19 23.20 18.20
CA PHE A 70 -18.75 24.54 18.40
C PHE A 70 -19.11 25.28 17.09
N GLY A 71 -18.89 24.68 15.91
CA GLY A 71 -19.03 25.32 14.59
C GLY A 71 -19.85 24.54 13.54
N LEU A 72 -19.70 24.95 12.26
CA LEU A 72 -20.52 24.72 11.04
C LEU A 72 -21.07 23.29 10.74
N LEU A 73 -20.65 22.25 11.46
CA LEU A 73 -20.96 20.84 11.18
C LEU A 73 -21.76 20.14 12.28
N GLY A 74 -22.06 20.82 13.40
CA GLY A 74 -22.80 20.24 14.53
C GLY A 74 -24.21 19.70 14.19
N SER A 75 -24.73 20.02 13.00
CA SER A 75 -26.01 19.51 12.48
C SER A 75 -25.88 18.48 11.35
N LEU A 76 -24.69 18.19 10.84
CA LEU A 76 -24.48 17.10 9.87
C LEU A 76 -24.33 15.80 10.64
N GLY A 77 -25.47 15.23 11.03
CA GLY A 77 -25.52 13.88 11.55
C GLY A 77 -24.90 12.90 10.56
N SER A 78 -23.91 12.13 11.01
CA SER A 78 -23.52 10.87 10.39
C SER A 78 -22.72 10.01 11.38
N GLU A 79 -22.98 8.71 11.32
CA GLU A 79 -22.80 7.70 12.36
C GLU A 79 -21.44 7.00 12.32
N ALA A 80 -20.33 7.73 12.49
CA ALA A 80 -19.02 7.07 12.63
C ALA A 80 -18.80 6.62 14.09
N SER A 81 -19.37 5.48 14.51
CA SER A 81 -18.89 4.77 15.70
C SER A 81 -17.62 4.00 15.37
N VAL A 82 -16.69 3.80 16.32
CA VAL A 82 -15.64 2.78 16.18
C VAL A 82 -16.31 1.40 16.03
N ALA A 83 -16.40 0.90 14.81
CA ALA A 83 -17.45 -0.04 14.38
C ALA A 83 -17.07 -1.54 14.36
N SER A 84 -16.19 -2.00 15.25
CA SER A 84 -16.09 -3.45 15.55
C SER A 84 -16.54 -3.84 16.96
N GLY A 85 -16.53 -2.90 17.92
CA GLY A 85 -16.71 -3.20 19.35
C GLY A 85 -15.62 -4.10 19.95
N ASP A 86 -14.59 -4.47 19.16
CA ASP A 86 -13.52 -5.39 19.53
C ASP A 86 -12.17 -4.65 19.51
N LEU A 87 -11.63 -4.42 20.71
CA LEU A 87 -10.37 -3.72 20.88
C LEU A 87 -9.20 -4.44 20.18
N GLY A 88 -9.19 -5.77 20.16
CA GLY A 88 -8.09 -6.53 19.56
C GLY A 88 -8.00 -6.30 18.05
N LYS A 89 -9.15 -6.38 17.36
CA LYS A 89 -9.25 -6.11 15.92
C LYS A 89 -8.87 -4.67 15.59
N ALA A 90 -9.37 -3.73 16.39
CA ALA A 90 -9.06 -2.31 16.23
C ALA A 90 -7.56 -2.03 16.39
N LEU A 91 -6.92 -2.53 17.45
CA LEU A 91 -5.49 -2.34 17.68
C LEU A 91 -4.62 -2.99 16.59
N MET A 92 -5.01 -4.16 16.07
CA MET A 92 -4.28 -4.80 14.98
C MET A 92 -4.37 -4.01 13.67
N ALA A 93 -5.54 -3.44 13.38
CA ALA A 93 -5.74 -2.53 12.26
C ALA A 93 -4.89 -1.25 12.40
N GLU A 94 -4.95 -0.59 13.56
CA GLU A 94 -4.15 0.61 13.85
C GLU A 94 -2.64 0.33 13.76
N PHE A 95 -2.19 -0.83 14.26
CA PHE A 95 -0.79 -1.25 14.18
C PHE A 95 -0.30 -1.33 12.74
N PHE A 96 -0.97 -2.11 11.88
CA PHE A 96 -0.46 -2.38 10.53
C PHE A 96 -0.51 -1.15 9.63
N PHE A 97 -1.57 -0.37 9.68
CA PHE A 97 -1.68 0.82 8.82
C PHE A 97 -0.84 1.99 9.33
N THR A 98 -0.60 2.10 10.65
CA THR A 98 0.44 3.03 11.16
C THR A 98 1.83 2.59 10.74
N LEU A 99 2.13 1.29 10.79
CA LEU A 99 3.41 0.74 10.34
C LEU A 99 3.63 1.00 8.84
N MET A 100 2.62 0.73 8.01
CA MET A 100 2.65 1.02 6.57
C MET A 100 2.88 2.51 6.31
N LEU A 101 2.17 3.40 7.03
CA LEU A 101 2.33 4.84 6.90
C LEU A 101 3.75 5.29 7.25
N CYS A 102 4.27 4.84 8.39
CA CYS A 102 5.63 5.17 8.84
C CYS A 102 6.70 4.66 7.87
N GLU A 103 6.57 3.42 7.39
CA GLU A 103 7.47 2.85 6.40
C GLU A 103 7.46 3.63 5.09
N VAL A 104 6.28 3.96 4.55
CA VAL A 104 6.17 4.74 3.32
C VAL A 104 6.79 6.12 3.52
N VAL A 105 6.43 6.85 4.60
CA VAL A 105 7.01 8.18 4.88
C VAL A 105 8.53 8.12 4.92
N LEU A 106 9.13 7.18 5.64
CA LEU A 106 10.58 7.07 5.72
C LEU A 106 11.23 6.82 4.36
N HIS A 107 10.66 5.95 3.53
CA HIS A 107 11.25 5.64 2.23
C HIS A 107 11.03 6.74 1.18
N VAL A 108 9.89 7.44 1.20
CA VAL A 108 9.60 8.46 0.17
C VAL A 108 10.03 9.87 0.56
N ALA A 109 10.15 10.17 1.86
CA ALA A 109 10.46 11.52 2.34
C ALA A 109 11.83 11.63 3.04
N VAL A 110 12.42 10.52 3.49
CA VAL A 110 13.68 10.53 4.26
C VAL A 110 14.84 9.86 3.52
N ALA A 111 14.62 8.73 2.84
CA ALA A 111 15.68 8.06 2.08
C ALA A 111 16.27 8.95 0.97
N ASP A 112 17.56 8.78 0.69
CA ASP A 112 18.28 9.67 -0.23
C ASP A 112 17.70 9.65 -1.66
N SER A 113 17.60 10.84 -2.23
CA SER A 113 16.52 11.26 -3.14
C SER A 113 16.93 11.32 -4.61
N SER A 114 17.38 10.19 -5.17
CA SER A 114 17.67 10.09 -6.62
C SER A 114 16.42 9.86 -7.49
N GLN A 115 15.25 9.62 -6.90
CA GLN A 115 13.98 9.35 -7.59
C GLN A 115 12.92 10.39 -7.18
N GLY A 116 12.29 11.00 -8.19
CA GLY A 116 11.05 11.80 -8.17
C GLY A 116 10.57 12.38 -6.83
N ARG A 117 11.13 13.53 -6.40
CA ARG A 117 10.65 14.33 -5.25
C ARG A 117 9.20 14.83 -5.39
N GLN A 118 8.52 14.60 -6.52
CA GLN A 118 7.20 15.17 -6.78
C GLN A 118 6.04 14.27 -6.35
N TYR A 119 6.29 13.05 -5.83
CA TYR A 119 5.23 12.06 -5.59
C TYR A 119 5.17 11.50 -4.17
N PHE A 120 6.04 11.93 -3.25
CA PHE A 120 5.98 11.48 -1.86
C PHE A 120 4.64 11.82 -1.19
N GLY A 121 4.09 13.02 -1.48
CA GLY A 121 2.75 13.40 -1.02
C GLY A 121 1.66 12.47 -1.51
N MET A 122 1.77 12.00 -2.77
CA MET A 122 0.83 11.05 -3.35
C MET A 122 0.91 9.68 -2.66
N ALA A 123 2.11 9.14 -2.48
CA ALA A 123 2.31 7.86 -1.79
C ALA A 123 1.78 7.91 -0.35
N ILE A 124 2.12 8.96 0.41
CA ILE A 124 1.69 9.15 1.80
C ILE A 124 0.17 9.28 1.89
N GLY A 125 -0.45 10.09 1.02
CA GLY A 125 -1.90 10.25 0.97
C GLY A 125 -2.63 8.95 0.62
N PHE A 126 -2.09 8.16 -0.32
CA PHE A 126 -2.66 6.86 -0.67
C PHE A 126 -2.61 5.85 0.45
N VAL A 127 -1.55 5.80 1.28
CA VAL A 127 -1.56 4.92 2.46
C VAL A 127 -2.73 5.26 3.38
N LEU A 128 -2.97 6.55 3.63
CA LEU A 128 -4.06 6.97 4.49
C LEU A 128 -5.44 6.65 3.88
N THR A 129 -5.62 6.89 2.58
CA THR A 129 -6.83 6.48 1.86
C THR A 129 -7.05 4.96 1.94
N VAL A 130 -6.01 4.16 1.69
CA VAL A 130 -6.08 2.69 1.76
C VAL A 130 -6.48 2.24 3.15
N GLY A 131 -5.79 2.71 4.20
CA GLY A 131 -6.10 2.33 5.58
C GLY A 131 -7.52 2.74 5.99
N ALA A 132 -7.93 3.96 5.66
CA ALA A 132 -9.26 4.45 6.02
C ALA A 132 -10.39 3.64 5.35
N GLU A 133 -10.27 3.32 4.07
CA GLU A 133 -11.26 2.50 3.37
C GLU A 133 -11.22 1.02 3.77
N CYS A 134 -10.05 0.49 4.15
CA CYS A 134 -9.90 -0.89 4.58
C CYS A 134 -10.44 -1.14 6.00
N VAL A 135 -10.15 -0.24 6.95
CA VAL A 135 -10.37 -0.48 8.40
C VAL A 135 -11.04 0.67 9.15
N GLY A 136 -11.54 1.70 8.46
CA GLY A 136 -12.29 2.80 9.09
C GLY A 136 -13.47 2.28 9.91
N GLY A 137 -14.24 1.35 9.34
CA GLY A 137 -15.33 0.66 10.04
C GLY A 137 -14.89 -0.33 11.13
N VAL A 138 -13.59 -0.59 11.32
CA VAL A 138 -13.11 -1.52 12.37
C VAL A 138 -12.51 -0.75 13.55
N SER A 139 -11.67 0.24 13.24
CA SER A 139 -10.81 0.95 14.19
C SER A 139 -11.07 2.45 14.29
N GLY A 140 -11.79 3.03 13.32
CA GLY A 140 -11.83 4.47 13.09
C GLY A 140 -10.67 4.99 12.22
N ALA A 141 -9.70 4.14 11.88
CA ALA A 141 -8.57 4.45 11.00
C ALA A 141 -7.81 5.72 11.40
N CYS A 142 -7.40 5.79 12.67
CA CYS A 142 -6.74 6.97 13.20
C CYS A 142 -5.32 7.10 12.66
N PHE A 143 -4.54 6.04 12.85
CA PHE A 143 -3.12 5.89 12.52
C PHE A 143 -2.26 7.08 13.00
N ASN A 144 -2.73 7.79 14.01
CA ASN A 144 -2.28 9.13 14.38
C ASN A 144 -2.72 9.48 15.80
N PRO A 145 -1.78 9.59 16.76
CA PRO A 145 -2.10 9.92 18.14
C PRO A 145 -2.88 11.22 18.32
N ALA A 146 -2.69 12.20 17.43
CA ALA A 146 -3.44 13.45 17.45
C ALA A 146 -4.90 13.27 16.99
N VAL A 147 -5.15 12.37 16.03
CA VAL A 147 -6.52 12.01 15.61
C VAL A 147 -7.23 11.24 16.72
N VAL A 148 -6.54 10.29 17.38
CA VAL A 148 -7.08 9.56 18.54
C VAL A 148 -7.48 10.53 19.64
N LEU A 149 -6.66 11.55 19.94
CA LEU A 149 -7.01 12.60 20.89
C LEU A 149 -8.27 13.38 20.47
N SER A 150 -8.45 13.64 19.17
CA SER A 150 -9.62 14.37 18.67
C SER A 150 -10.94 13.62 18.91
N PHE A 151 -10.90 12.27 18.93
CA PHE A 151 -12.07 11.41 19.16
C PHE A 151 -12.54 11.42 20.62
N LEU A 152 -11.68 11.78 21.57
CA LEU A 152 -12.06 11.91 22.97
C LEU A 152 -13.17 12.96 23.19
N PHE A 153 -13.17 14.02 22.40
CA PHE A 153 -14.21 15.06 22.44
C PHE A 153 -15.52 14.62 21.77
N GLN A 154 -15.54 13.43 21.15
CA GLN A 154 -16.67 12.84 20.45
C GLN A 154 -17.18 11.60 21.23
N GLN A 155 -17.31 11.73 22.56
CA GLN A 155 -17.65 10.69 23.57
C GLN A 155 -18.67 9.62 23.16
N LYS A 156 -19.62 9.94 22.28
CA LYS A 156 -20.62 8.99 21.77
C LYS A 156 -20.01 7.88 20.90
N TYR A 157 -18.74 8.00 20.49
CA TYR A 157 -18.18 7.21 19.38
C TYR A 157 -16.84 6.50 19.68
N PHE A 158 -16.11 6.86 20.76
CA PHE A 158 -14.83 6.25 21.14
C PHE A 158 -14.73 6.03 22.66
N PRO A 159 -14.49 4.80 23.16
CA PRO A 159 -14.33 4.56 24.59
C PRO A 159 -13.03 5.16 25.11
N TRP A 160 -13.08 6.04 26.12
CA TRP A 160 -11.89 6.63 26.74
C TRP A 160 -10.87 5.60 27.24
N THR A 161 -11.33 4.40 27.60
CA THR A 161 -10.47 3.29 28.03
C THR A 161 -9.57 2.75 26.91
N TRP A 162 -9.92 2.99 25.64
CA TRP A 162 -9.15 2.54 24.47
C TRP A 162 -8.03 3.52 24.11
N PHE A 163 -8.09 4.76 24.60
CA PHE A 163 -7.19 5.85 24.27
C PHE A 163 -5.72 5.46 24.38
N ILE A 164 -5.30 5.02 25.57
CA ILE A 164 -3.89 4.68 25.82
C ILE A 164 -3.43 3.51 24.94
N SER A 165 -4.31 2.52 24.72
CA SER A 165 -3.99 1.36 23.89
C SER A 165 -3.71 1.76 22.43
N TYR A 166 -4.49 2.69 21.88
CA TYR A 166 -4.26 3.24 20.54
C TYR A 166 -2.93 3.99 20.46
N ILE A 167 -2.67 4.90 21.40
CA ILE A 167 -1.40 5.66 21.42
C ILE A 167 -0.20 4.71 21.49
N VAL A 168 -0.27 3.69 22.36
CA VAL A 168 0.81 2.71 22.51
C VAL A 168 1.02 1.92 21.22
N VAL A 169 -0.05 1.41 20.61
CA VAL A 169 0.08 0.57 19.41
C VAL A 169 0.62 1.35 18.21
N GLU A 170 0.19 2.60 18.04
CA GLU A 170 0.67 3.49 16.97
C GLU A 170 2.15 3.86 17.19
N VAL A 171 2.57 4.14 18.43
CA VAL A 171 3.98 4.40 18.76
C VAL A 171 4.85 3.16 18.56
N VAL A 172 4.37 1.97 18.95
CA VAL A 172 5.09 0.71 18.72
C VAL A 172 5.27 0.46 17.22
N ALA A 173 4.22 0.67 16.42
CA ALA A 173 4.29 0.58 14.96
C ALA A 173 5.30 1.59 14.37
N ALA A 174 5.30 2.85 14.84
CA ALA A 174 6.23 3.88 14.40
C ALA A 174 7.70 3.54 14.72
N VAL A 175 7.97 3.05 15.93
CA VAL A 175 9.33 2.61 16.33
C VAL A 175 9.77 1.40 15.51
N LEU A 176 8.89 0.43 15.30
CA LEU A 176 9.18 -0.73 14.47
C LEU A 176 9.49 -0.31 13.02
N GLY A 177 8.72 0.62 12.44
CA GLY A 177 9.01 1.18 11.11
C GLY A 177 10.39 1.81 11.03
N ALA A 178 10.81 2.59 12.04
CA ALA A 178 12.16 3.15 12.06
C ALA A 178 13.26 2.08 12.11
N VAL A 179 13.05 0.99 12.85
CA VAL A 179 13.98 -0.14 12.91
C VAL A 179 14.05 -0.87 11.56
N LEU A 180 12.90 -1.19 10.97
CA LEU A 180 12.81 -1.89 9.70
C LEU A 180 13.38 -1.06 8.54
N PHE A 181 13.15 0.25 8.53
CA PHE A 181 13.76 1.19 7.58
C PHE A 181 15.30 1.14 7.64
N LYS A 182 15.87 1.27 8.85
CA LYS A 182 17.32 1.22 9.06
C LYS A 182 17.95 -0.11 8.66
N LEU A 183 17.24 -1.22 8.90
CA LEU A 183 17.68 -2.54 8.43
C LEU A 183 17.76 -2.57 6.90
N LYS A 184 16.78 -1.98 6.20
CA LYS A 184 16.72 -1.92 4.73
C LYS A 184 17.69 -0.92 4.10
N LEU A 185 18.12 0.12 4.80
CA LEU A 185 19.09 1.11 4.29
C LEU A 185 20.55 0.87 4.72
N ASN A 186 20.84 -0.28 5.33
CA ASN A 186 22.20 -0.62 5.77
C ASN A 186 22.75 0.25 6.92
N GLU A 187 21.89 0.76 7.80
CA GLU A 187 22.29 1.60 8.93
C GLU A 187 22.50 0.83 10.25
N LEU A 188 22.25 -0.49 10.27
CA LEU A 188 22.19 -1.32 11.49
C LEU A 188 23.27 -2.43 11.57
N GLY A 189 24.49 -2.15 11.11
CA GLY A 189 25.65 -3.02 11.38
C GLY A 189 25.70 -4.32 10.56
N PHE A 190 25.87 -5.47 11.22
CA PHE A 190 26.22 -6.76 10.56
C PHE A 190 25.08 -7.32 9.68
N LEU A 191 23.84 -7.35 10.18
CA LEU A 191 22.70 -7.92 9.44
C LEU A 191 22.34 -7.11 8.18
N SER A 192 22.56 -5.80 8.22
CA SER A 192 22.16 -4.90 7.14
C SER A 192 23.16 -4.88 5.96
N LYS A 193 24.36 -5.48 6.12
CA LYS A 193 25.34 -5.64 5.04
C LYS A 193 24.94 -6.67 3.99
N HIS A 194 24.00 -7.55 4.32
CA HIS A 194 23.55 -8.61 3.41
C HIS A 194 22.39 -8.11 2.53
N GLU A 195 22.72 -7.74 1.30
CA GLU A 195 21.75 -7.29 0.29
C GLU A 195 20.54 -8.23 0.12
N PRO A 196 20.68 -9.58 0.10
CA PRO A 196 19.52 -10.47 -0.01
C PRO A 196 18.51 -10.32 1.13
N VAL A 197 18.98 -10.07 2.36
CA VAL A 197 18.10 -9.87 3.53
C VAL A 197 17.28 -8.60 3.38
N ARG A 198 17.91 -7.52 2.89
CA ARG A 198 17.23 -6.23 2.65
C ARG A 198 16.15 -6.36 1.57
N LYS A 199 16.49 -6.99 0.45
CA LYS A 199 15.56 -7.26 -0.66
C LYS A 199 14.40 -8.15 -0.24
N ALA A 200 14.69 -9.25 0.46
CA ALA A 200 13.66 -10.15 0.98
C ALA A 200 12.73 -9.43 1.96
N LEU A 201 13.26 -8.62 2.89
CA LEU A 201 12.43 -7.86 3.83
C LEU A 201 11.50 -6.85 3.12
N ALA A 202 11.99 -6.20 2.07
CA ALA A 202 11.17 -5.28 1.27
C ALA A 202 10.06 -6.03 0.50
N GLU A 203 10.38 -7.17 -0.13
CA GLU A 203 9.37 -8.03 -0.77
C GLU A 203 8.36 -8.59 0.24
N PHE A 204 8.81 -8.95 1.44
CA PHE A 204 7.94 -9.40 2.52
C PHE A 204 6.95 -8.30 2.90
N LEU A 205 7.42 -7.11 3.26
CA LEU A 205 6.55 -6.03 3.73
C LEU A 205 5.63 -5.53 2.61
N GLY A 206 6.15 -5.39 1.40
CA GLY A 206 5.36 -4.94 0.26
C GLY A 206 4.28 -5.93 -0.14
N THR A 207 4.59 -7.23 -0.25
CA THR A 207 3.53 -8.24 -0.47
C THR A 207 2.55 -8.32 0.68
N PHE A 208 3.00 -8.13 1.92
CA PHE A 208 2.13 -8.26 3.11
C PHE A 208 1.10 -7.14 3.10
N PHE A 209 1.55 -5.89 2.96
CA PHE A 209 0.66 -4.73 2.94
C PHE A 209 -0.20 -4.68 1.68
N LEU A 210 0.33 -5.10 0.51
CA LEU A 210 -0.47 -5.20 -0.70
C LEU A 210 -1.59 -6.23 -0.53
N ALA A 211 -1.26 -7.44 -0.07
CA ALA A 211 -2.24 -8.49 0.19
C ALA A 211 -3.25 -8.08 1.26
N LEU A 212 -2.81 -7.46 2.36
CA LEU A 212 -3.66 -6.98 3.44
C LEU A 212 -4.65 -5.91 2.96
N ALA A 213 -4.16 -4.93 2.18
CA ALA A 213 -5.00 -3.89 1.59
C ALA A 213 -6.04 -4.48 0.63
N ILE A 214 -5.63 -5.41 -0.24
CA ILE A 214 -6.54 -6.09 -1.16
C ILE A 214 -7.60 -6.90 -0.36
N CYS A 215 -7.18 -7.60 0.70
CA CYS A 215 -8.05 -8.37 1.59
C CYS A 215 -9.11 -7.54 2.30
N LEU A 216 -8.74 -6.36 2.77
CA LEU A 216 -9.60 -5.50 3.57
C LEU A 216 -10.39 -4.48 2.74
N SER A 217 -10.02 -4.28 1.47
CA SER A 217 -10.63 -3.31 0.58
C SER A 217 -12.15 -3.50 0.43
N PRO A 218 -12.92 -2.42 0.24
CA PRO A 218 -14.34 -2.50 -0.05
C PRO A 218 -14.59 -3.15 -1.43
N SER A 219 -15.83 -3.50 -1.74
CA SER A 219 -16.21 -4.01 -3.06
C SER A 219 -16.38 -2.89 -4.09
N GLY A 220 -16.53 -3.26 -5.36
CA GLY A 220 -16.81 -2.33 -6.45
C GLY A 220 -15.60 -1.47 -6.87
N LEU A 221 -15.88 -0.35 -7.55
CA LEU A 221 -14.84 0.52 -8.12
C LEU A 221 -13.88 1.06 -7.06
N LEU A 222 -14.40 1.43 -5.88
CA LEU A 222 -13.57 1.93 -4.79
C LEU A 222 -12.54 0.89 -4.36
N GLY A 223 -12.95 -0.37 -4.20
CA GLY A 223 -12.04 -1.49 -3.94
C GLY A 223 -10.89 -1.56 -4.94
N VAL A 224 -11.21 -1.53 -6.24
CA VAL A 224 -10.21 -1.56 -7.31
C VAL A 224 -9.24 -0.38 -7.21
N LEU A 225 -9.74 0.83 -6.94
CA LEU A 225 -8.89 2.02 -6.73
C LEU A 225 -7.97 1.86 -5.51
N ILE A 226 -8.47 1.28 -4.41
CA ILE A 226 -7.68 0.99 -3.21
C ILE A 226 -6.56 0.00 -3.49
N LYS A 227 -6.80 -1.06 -4.29
CA LYS A 227 -5.75 -1.99 -4.71
C LYS A 227 -4.62 -1.26 -5.46
N GLY A 228 -4.98 -0.38 -6.40
CA GLY A 228 -4.03 0.43 -7.17
C GLY A 228 -3.28 1.48 -6.33
N ALA A 229 -3.97 2.15 -5.42
CA ALA A 229 -3.38 3.11 -4.49
C ALA A 229 -2.36 2.45 -3.55
N ALA A 230 -2.68 1.26 -3.03
CA ALA A 230 -1.77 0.47 -2.21
C ALA A 230 -0.51 0.08 -3.00
N LEU A 231 -0.67 -0.44 -4.22
CA LEU A 231 0.47 -0.79 -5.08
C LEU A 231 1.32 0.45 -5.40
N THR A 232 0.70 1.59 -5.72
CA THR A 232 1.40 2.85 -5.99
C THR A 232 2.30 3.25 -4.81
N ALA A 233 1.73 3.30 -3.60
CA ALA A 233 2.45 3.71 -2.41
C ALA A 233 3.63 2.78 -2.09
N LEU A 234 3.42 1.46 -2.19
CA LEU A 234 4.43 0.45 -1.89
C LEU A 234 5.53 0.40 -2.95
N VAL A 235 5.20 0.60 -4.23
CA VAL A 235 6.20 0.70 -5.30
C VAL A 235 7.12 1.89 -5.06
N TYR A 236 6.56 3.08 -4.78
CA TYR A 236 7.37 4.25 -4.45
C TYR A 236 8.25 4.05 -3.20
N ALA A 237 7.75 3.33 -2.19
CA ALA A 237 8.53 3.08 -0.97
C ALA A 237 9.69 2.10 -1.19
N TYR A 238 9.49 1.00 -1.90
CA TYR A 238 10.45 -0.11 -1.89
C TYR A 238 11.21 -0.32 -3.22
N ALA A 239 10.93 0.46 -4.27
CA ALA A 239 11.55 0.22 -5.58
C ALA A 239 13.09 0.30 -5.52
N ASN A 240 13.62 1.23 -4.73
CA ASN A 240 15.07 1.40 -4.54
C ASN A 240 15.70 0.32 -3.63
N VAL A 241 14.90 -0.54 -3.00
CA VAL A 241 15.38 -1.62 -2.13
C VAL A 241 15.34 -2.97 -2.84
N SER A 242 14.18 -3.38 -3.36
CA SER A 242 13.98 -4.68 -4.00
C SER A 242 13.54 -4.64 -5.46
N GLY A 243 13.19 -3.48 -5.99
CA GLY A 243 12.47 -3.35 -7.26
C GLY A 243 10.94 -3.48 -7.13
N SER A 244 10.42 -3.74 -5.92
CA SER A 244 8.98 -3.80 -5.61
C SER A 244 8.18 -4.77 -6.48
N HIS A 245 8.61 -6.04 -6.56
CA HIS A 245 7.92 -6.98 -7.44
C HIS A 245 6.57 -7.40 -6.86
N PHE A 246 6.58 -7.81 -5.59
CA PHE A 246 5.43 -8.27 -4.79
C PHE A 246 4.55 -9.36 -5.43
N ASN A 247 5.04 -9.97 -6.51
CA ASN A 247 4.30 -10.80 -7.44
C ASN A 247 5.27 -11.77 -8.14
N PRO A 248 5.04 -13.09 -8.05
CA PRO A 248 5.87 -14.09 -8.74
C PRO A 248 5.90 -13.92 -10.26
N ALA A 249 4.80 -13.48 -10.88
CA ALA A 249 4.72 -13.25 -12.33
C ALA A 249 5.62 -12.07 -12.76
N VAL A 250 5.65 -11.01 -11.96
CA VAL A 250 6.57 -9.87 -12.15
C VAL A 250 8.02 -10.32 -11.91
N SER A 251 8.27 -11.08 -10.85
CA SER A 251 9.62 -11.59 -10.52
C SER A 251 10.18 -12.48 -11.62
N LEU A 252 9.35 -13.34 -12.21
CA LEU A 252 9.71 -14.15 -13.38
C LEU A 252 10.12 -13.25 -14.55
N VAL A 253 9.36 -12.20 -14.85
CA VAL A 253 9.67 -11.31 -15.98
C VAL A 253 10.95 -10.52 -15.75
N MET A 254 11.24 -10.11 -14.52
CA MET A 254 12.52 -9.49 -14.17
C MET A 254 13.69 -10.47 -14.33
N PHE A 255 13.49 -11.75 -13.98
CA PHE A 255 14.46 -12.80 -14.28
C PHE A 255 14.67 -12.98 -15.80
N LEU A 256 13.60 -13.04 -16.59
CA LEU A 256 13.67 -13.12 -18.05
C LEU A 256 14.31 -11.87 -18.70
N ASN A 257 14.22 -10.71 -18.04
CA ASN A 257 14.90 -9.49 -18.44
C ASN A 257 16.37 -9.43 -18.04
N GLY A 258 16.85 -10.37 -17.21
CA GLY A 258 18.22 -10.39 -16.70
C GLY A 258 18.47 -9.38 -15.57
N THR A 259 17.42 -8.78 -15.00
CA THR A 259 17.52 -7.83 -13.87
C THR A 259 17.41 -8.51 -12.50
N LEU A 260 16.96 -9.77 -12.47
CA LEU A 260 16.88 -10.63 -11.29
C LEU A 260 17.61 -11.94 -11.56
N ASN A 261 18.46 -12.43 -10.66
CA ASN A 261 19.09 -13.74 -10.84
C ASN A 261 18.21 -14.90 -10.28
N VAL A 262 18.56 -16.15 -10.59
CA VAL A 262 17.74 -17.32 -10.21
C VAL A 262 17.63 -17.53 -8.69
N VAL A 263 18.66 -17.19 -7.93
CA VAL A 263 18.64 -17.28 -6.47
C VAL A 263 17.72 -16.21 -5.91
N GLU A 264 17.80 -14.98 -6.44
CA GLU A 264 16.88 -13.89 -6.10
C GLU A 264 15.44 -14.23 -6.43
N LEU A 265 15.16 -14.76 -7.61
CA LEU A 265 13.84 -15.24 -7.98
C LEU A 265 13.31 -16.25 -6.95
N GLY A 266 14.13 -17.22 -6.56
CA GLY A 266 13.75 -18.24 -5.59
C GLY A 266 13.33 -17.65 -4.24
N TYR A 267 14.16 -16.77 -3.66
CA TYR A 267 13.83 -16.19 -2.35
C TYR A 267 12.76 -15.09 -2.43
N TYR A 268 12.61 -14.36 -3.54
CA TYR A 268 11.50 -13.42 -3.74
C TYR A 268 10.18 -14.17 -3.69
N VAL A 269 10.03 -15.23 -4.50
CA VAL A 269 8.79 -16.02 -4.56
C VAL A 269 8.47 -16.65 -3.20
N LEU A 270 9.47 -17.25 -2.52
CA LEU A 270 9.25 -17.83 -1.19
C LEU A 270 8.77 -16.78 -0.19
N THR A 271 9.41 -15.61 -0.19
CA THR A 271 9.08 -14.52 0.73
C THR A 271 7.68 -13.96 0.47
N GLN A 272 7.33 -13.77 -0.80
CA GLN A 272 6.00 -13.34 -1.24
C GLN A 272 4.93 -14.34 -0.76
N ILE A 273 5.18 -15.65 -0.84
CA ILE A 273 4.24 -16.70 -0.40
C ILE A 273 3.96 -16.59 1.10
N ILE A 274 5.02 -16.57 1.91
CA ILE A 274 4.89 -16.50 3.38
C ILE A 274 4.16 -15.20 3.77
N SER A 275 4.54 -14.10 3.13
CA SER A 275 3.98 -12.79 3.35
C SER A 275 2.47 -12.72 3.03
N ALA A 276 2.05 -13.23 1.87
CA ALA A 276 0.64 -13.26 1.49
C ALA A 276 -0.20 -14.11 2.45
N LEU A 277 0.29 -15.30 2.84
CA LEU A 277 -0.43 -16.14 3.81
C LEU A 277 -0.65 -15.41 5.15
N LEU A 278 0.38 -14.74 5.67
CA LEU A 278 0.27 -13.97 6.91
C LEU A 278 -0.68 -12.77 6.77
N ALA A 279 -0.70 -12.10 5.62
CA ALA A 279 -1.61 -10.99 5.37
C ALA A 279 -3.08 -11.45 5.32
N PHE A 280 -3.35 -12.63 4.77
CA PHE A 280 -4.68 -13.22 4.75
C PHE A 280 -5.17 -13.56 6.16
N GLU A 281 -4.32 -14.17 6.99
CA GLU A 281 -4.65 -14.43 8.39
C GLU A 281 -4.89 -13.13 9.17
N ALA A 282 -4.06 -12.11 8.95
CA ALA A 282 -4.24 -10.81 9.55
C ALA A 282 -5.57 -10.15 9.13
N ALA A 283 -5.92 -10.20 7.85
CA ALA A 283 -7.18 -9.67 7.35
C ALA A 283 -8.39 -10.43 7.91
N HIS A 284 -8.29 -11.77 7.99
CA HIS A 284 -9.34 -12.61 8.55
C HIS A 284 -9.63 -12.27 10.01
N TYR A 285 -8.58 -12.04 10.81
CA TYR A 285 -8.74 -11.58 12.20
C TYR A 285 -9.43 -10.20 12.27
N ILE A 286 -8.97 -9.23 11.47
CA ILE A 286 -9.42 -7.83 11.52
C ILE A 286 -10.91 -7.68 11.15
N LYS A 287 -11.37 -8.24 10.03
CA LYS A 287 -12.73 -7.98 9.50
C LYS A 287 -13.66 -9.18 9.63
N GLY A 288 -13.12 -10.38 9.84
CA GLY A 288 -13.88 -11.62 9.72
C GLY A 288 -14.35 -11.88 8.28
N GLY A 289 -14.69 -13.14 7.99
CA GLY A 289 -15.25 -13.54 6.70
C GLY A 289 -14.26 -14.28 5.79
N GLU A 290 -14.83 -14.91 4.76
CA GLU A 290 -14.06 -15.60 3.73
C GLU A 290 -13.49 -14.59 2.73
N TRP A 291 -12.22 -14.74 2.41
CA TRP A 291 -11.69 -14.13 1.19
C TRP A 291 -12.41 -14.75 -0.01
N LYS A 292 -13.04 -13.90 -0.81
CA LYS A 292 -13.67 -14.32 -2.06
C LYS A 292 -12.92 -13.68 -3.21
N LEU A 293 -12.20 -14.49 -3.97
CA LEU A 293 -12.02 -14.22 -5.40
C LEU A 293 -13.41 -14.35 -6.01
N VAL A 294 -14.16 -13.25 -6.05
CA VAL A 294 -15.49 -13.24 -6.64
C VAL A 294 -15.29 -13.17 -8.14
N ALA A 295 -15.20 -14.34 -8.78
CA ALA A 295 -15.46 -14.44 -10.20
C ALA A 295 -16.85 -13.85 -10.48
N GLY A 296 -17.01 -13.17 -11.63
CA GLY A 296 -18.31 -12.64 -12.03
C GLY A 296 -19.35 -13.76 -12.05
N GLU A 297 -20.58 -13.47 -11.59
CA GLU A 297 -21.65 -14.47 -11.61
C GLU A 297 -21.80 -15.08 -13.02
N GLY A 298 -21.79 -16.42 -13.10
CA GLY A 298 -21.95 -17.14 -14.36
C GLY A 298 -20.69 -17.26 -15.23
N THR A 299 -19.51 -16.84 -14.74
CA THR A 299 -18.25 -17.00 -15.48
C THR A 299 -17.72 -18.44 -15.41
N ASN A 300 -17.08 -18.87 -16.50
CA ASN A 300 -16.40 -20.16 -16.59
C ASN A 300 -14.87 -20.02 -16.44
N SER A 301 -14.19 -21.13 -16.21
CA SER A 301 -12.74 -21.14 -15.98
C SER A 301 -11.90 -20.52 -17.10
N LEU A 302 -12.36 -20.61 -18.36
CA LEU A 302 -11.66 -20.00 -19.50
C LEU A 302 -11.82 -18.47 -19.48
N GLN A 303 -13.01 -17.96 -19.18
CA GLN A 303 -13.24 -16.51 -19.03
C GLN A 303 -12.42 -15.94 -17.87
N GLU A 304 -12.40 -16.63 -16.73
CA GLU A 304 -11.60 -16.26 -15.57
C GLU A 304 -10.09 -16.28 -15.90
N MET A 305 -9.59 -17.32 -16.57
CA MET A 305 -8.19 -17.42 -17.02
C MET A 305 -7.82 -16.30 -17.99
N LEU A 306 -8.67 -16.00 -18.97
CA LEU A 306 -8.43 -14.93 -19.94
C LEU A 306 -8.44 -13.55 -19.27
N ALA A 307 -9.32 -13.34 -18.30
CA ALA A 307 -9.35 -12.12 -17.51
C ALA A 307 -8.05 -11.90 -16.74
N GLU A 308 -7.57 -12.94 -16.04
CA GLU A 308 -6.29 -12.91 -15.34
C GLU A 308 -5.10 -12.74 -16.29
N PHE A 309 -5.16 -13.35 -17.48
CA PHE A 309 -4.18 -13.16 -18.54
C PHE A 309 -4.08 -11.70 -18.98
N PHE A 310 -5.20 -11.08 -19.37
CA PHE A 310 -5.18 -9.69 -19.85
C PHE A 310 -4.88 -8.69 -18.74
N GLY A 311 -5.40 -8.93 -17.53
CA GLY A 311 -5.09 -8.12 -16.36
C GLY A 311 -3.59 -8.12 -16.06
N THR A 312 -3.00 -9.32 -15.95
CA THR A 312 -1.56 -9.46 -15.67
C THR A 312 -0.71 -8.97 -16.83
N PHE A 313 -1.16 -9.16 -18.08
CA PHE A 313 -0.50 -8.61 -19.26
C PHE A 313 -0.36 -7.09 -19.16
N VAL A 314 -1.45 -6.37 -18.86
CA VAL A 314 -1.43 -4.90 -18.73
C VAL A 314 -0.50 -4.47 -17.60
N LEU A 315 -0.59 -5.10 -16.43
CA LEU A 315 0.29 -4.81 -15.29
C LEU A 315 1.77 -4.98 -15.65
N VAL A 316 2.15 -6.14 -16.17
CA VAL A 316 3.55 -6.49 -16.48
C VAL A 316 4.08 -5.69 -17.67
N PHE A 317 3.25 -5.42 -18.68
CA PHE A 317 3.65 -4.61 -19.82
C PHE A 317 3.96 -3.18 -19.39
N THR A 318 3.13 -2.60 -18.51
CA THR A 318 3.41 -1.29 -17.91
C THR A 318 4.71 -1.31 -17.12
N ILE A 319 4.95 -2.31 -16.26
CA ILE A 319 6.20 -2.45 -15.50
C ILE A 319 7.41 -2.47 -16.44
N CYS A 320 7.40 -3.31 -17.48
CA CYS A 320 8.49 -3.35 -18.47
C CYS A 320 8.69 -2.00 -19.17
N SER A 321 7.60 -1.29 -19.49
CA SER A 321 7.65 -0.02 -20.22
C SER A 321 8.23 1.12 -19.37
N VAL A 322 7.80 1.24 -18.10
CA VAL A 322 8.28 2.32 -17.22
C VAL A 322 9.68 2.05 -16.68
N THR A 323 10.11 0.79 -16.57
CA THR A 323 11.47 0.44 -16.14
C THR A 323 12.53 0.65 -17.22
N LYS A 324 12.15 0.77 -18.50
CA LYS A 324 13.08 1.04 -19.61
C LYS A 324 13.25 2.53 -19.91
N SER A 325 12.25 3.36 -19.64
CA SER A 325 12.20 4.73 -20.15
C SER A 325 12.72 5.76 -19.14
N ASP A 326 13.78 6.49 -19.51
CA ASP A 326 14.28 7.63 -18.75
C ASP A 326 13.24 8.77 -18.64
N TYR A 327 12.35 8.91 -19.63
CA TYR A 327 11.27 9.91 -19.65
C TYR A 327 10.06 9.55 -18.76
N LEU A 328 9.75 8.25 -18.62
CA LEU A 328 8.67 7.76 -17.73
C LEU A 328 9.16 7.49 -16.30
N SER A 329 10.46 7.68 -16.04
CA SER A 329 11.12 7.38 -14.76
C SER A 329 10.57 8.18 -13.57
N GLU A 330 9.81 9.25 -13.82
CA GLU A 330 9.24 10.06 -12.74
C GLU A 330 7.86 9.56 -12.27
N ASN A 331 7.04 8.97 -13.15
CA ASN A 331 5.65 8.56 -12.85
C ASN A 331 5.47 7.03 -12.75
N PHE A 332 6.55 6.27 -12.66
CA PHE A 332 6.52 4.81 -12.75
C PHE A 332 5.58 4.18 -11.72
N GLY A 333 5.63 4.61 -10.45
CA GLY A 333 4.80 4.05 -9.38
C GLY A 333 3.31 4.27 -9.63
N TRP A 334 2.94 5.48 -10.07
CA TRP A 334 1.55 5.82 -10.43
C TRP A 334 1.07 5.00 -11.64
N ALA A 335 1.88 4.88 -12.68
CA ALA A 335 1.54 4.10 -13.86
C ALA A 335 1.35 2.61 -13.52
N ILE A 336 2.21 2.04 -12.68
CA ILE A 336 2.10 0.64 -12.21
C ILE A 336 0.84 0.45 -11.35
N GLY A 337 0.51 1.38 -10.46
CA GLY A 337 -0.74 1.30 -9.70
C GLY A 337 -1.98 1.40 -10.59
N MET A 338 -1.98 2.31 -11.57
CA MET A 338 -3.10 2.46 -12.50
C MET A 338 -3.24 1.29 -13.48
N SER A 339 -2.16 0.59 -13.83
CA SER A 339 -2.26 -0.63 -14.62
C SER A 339 -2.90 -1.77 -13.82
N LEU A 340 -2.67 -1.84 -12.50
CA LEU A 340 -3.43 -2.73 -11.61
C LEU A 340 -4.91 -2.33 -11.55
N VAL A 341 -5.24 -1.04 -11.46
CA VAL A 341 -6.64 -0.57 -11.54
C VAL A 341 -7.29 -1.00 -12.85
N ALA A 342 -6.60 -0.80 -13.98
CA ALA A 342 -7.12 -1.19 -15.30
C ALA A 342 -7.32 -2.70 -15.41
N GLY A 343 -6.33 -3.49 -14.99
CA GLY A 343 -6.36 -4.94 -15.09
C GLY A 343 -7.35 -5.61 -14.12
N ALA A 344 -7.39 -5.18 -12.85
CA ALA A 344 -8.33 -5.69 -11.87
C ALA A 344 -9.75 -5.11 -12.04
N GLY A 345 -9.88 -3.93 -12.65
CA GLY A 345 -11.17 -3.26 -12.86
C GLY A 345 -11.90 -3.69 -14.12
N SER A 346 -11.22 -3.83 -15.25
CA SER A 346 -11.87 -4.19 -16.52
C SER A 346 -11.90 -5.70 -16.75
N PRO A 347 -10.78 -6.41 -17.01
CA PRO A 347 -10.78 -7.87 -17.03
C PRO A 347 -11.26 -8.51 -15.72
N GLY A 348 -10.85 -7.95 -14.58
CA GLY A 348 -11.14 -8.51 -13.25
C GLY A 348 -12.62 -8.56 -12.86
N VAL A 349 -13.56 -7.95 -13.59
CA VAL A 349 -15.00 -8.20 -13.37
C VAL A 349 -15.37 -9.67 -13.58
N ALA A 350 -14.60 -10.39 -14.39
CA ALA A 350 -14.83 -11.81 -14.65
C ALA A 350 -14.15 -12.73 -13.63
N SER A 351 -12.99 -12.38 -13.08
CA SER A 351 -12.20 -13.24 -12.19
C SER A 351 -12.09 -12.75 -10.74
N GLY A 352 -12.48 -11.51 -10.45
CA GLY A 352 -12.18 -10.82 -9.18
C GLY A 352 -10.83 -10.09 -9.19
N GLY A 353 -10.03 -10.25 -10.25
CA GLY A 353 -8.81 -9.50 -10.51
C GLY A 353 -7.72 -9.74 -9.48
N SER A 354 -7.15 -10.95 -9.46
CA SER A 354 -6.00 -11.31 -8.62
C SER A 354 -4.69 -10.75 -9.17
N LEU A 355 -4.42 -11.00 -10.45
CA LEU A 355 -3.26 -10.57 -11.23
C LEU A 355 -1.91 -10.94 -10.59
N ASN A 356 -1.93 -11.91 -9.67
CA ASN A 356 -0.80 -12.22 -8.81
C ASN A 356 -0.91 -13.66 -8.29
N PRO A 357 -0.02 -14.57 -8.77
CA PRO A 357 -0.04 -15.98 -8.39
C PRO A 357 0.01 -16.21 -6.89
N VAL A 358 0.67 -15.33 -6.14
CA VAL A 358 0.80 -15.51 -4.70
C VAL A 358 -0.47 -15.15 -3.93
N LEU A 359 -1.22 -14.16 -4.42
CA LEU A 359 -2.51 -13.79 -3.85
C LEU A 359 -3.56 -14.86 -4.19
N THR A 360 -3.54 -15.35 -5.43
CA THR A 360 -4.36 -16.49 -5.88
C THR A 360 -4.07 -17.74 -5.04
N PHE A 361 -2.80 -18.05 -4.80
CA PHE A 361 -2.39 -19.20 -4.01
C PHE A 361 -2.80 -19.06 -2.53
N ALA A 362 -2.50 -17.93 -1.90
CA ALA A 362 -2.88 -17.68 -0.50
C ALA A 362 -4.40 -17.75 -0.32
N ALA A 363 -5.16 -17.18 -1.26
CA ALA A 363 -6.62 -17.26 -1.31
C ALA A 363 -7.13 -18.70 -1.33
N TYR A 364 -6.51 -19.56 -2.12
CA TYR A 364 -6.89 -20.98 -2.19
C TYR A 364 -6.59 -21.74 -0.90
N ILE A 365 -5.45 -21.46 -0.26
CA ILE A 365 -5.11 -22.10 1.02
C ILE A 365 -6.13 -21.71 2.11
N CYS A 366 -6.54 -20.44 2.16
CA CYS A 366 -7.54 -19.97 3.12
C CYS A 366 -8.99 -20.36 2.75
N ASN A 367 -9.28 -20.51 1.45
CA ASN A 367 -10.59 -20.95 0.95
C ASN A 367 -10.43 -21.90 -0.26
N PRO A 368 -10.45 -23.23 -0.04
CA PRO A 368 -10.25 -24.22 -1.10
C PRO A 368 -11.29 -24.23 -2.23
N LEU A 369 -12.36 -23.43 -2.13
CA LEU A 369 -13.35 -23.24 -3.20
C LEU A 369 -12.84 -22.37 -4.36
N VAL A 370 -11.71 -21.69 -4.18
CA VAL A 370 -11.07 -20.88 -5.21
C VAL A 370 -10.51 -21.75 -6.34
N LYS A 371 -10.85 -21.43 -7.59
CA LYS A 371 -10.35 -22.11 -8.81
C LYS A 371 -8.90 -21.70 -9.14
N TYR A 372 -7.95 -22.00 -8.28
CA TYR A 372 -6.61 -21.38 -8.32
C TYR A 372 -5.78 -21.69 -9.58
N ILE A 373 -5.87 -22.89 -10.14
CA ILE A 373 -4.96 -23.32 -11.21
C ILE A 373 -5.13 -22.48 -12.49
N TRP A 374 -6.37 -22.16 -12.86
CA TRP A 374 -6.68 -21.40 -14.07
C TRP A 374 -6.25 -19.94 -13.96
N TYR A 375 -6.26 -19.39 -12.74
CA TYR A 375 -5.79 -18.04 -12.45
C TYR A 375 -4.28 -17.99 -12.59
N ILE A 376 -3.56 -18.89 -11.90
CA ILE A 376 -2.09 -18.95 -11.98
C ILE A 376 -1.62 -19.15 -13.42
N VAL A 377 -2.27 -20.03 -14.19
CA VAL A 377 -1.94 -20.21 -15.61
C VAL A 377 -2.16 -18.91 -16.40
N GLY A 378 -3.30 -18.24 -16.21
CA GLY A 378 -3.61 -16.96 -16.86
C GLY A 378 -2.59 -15.88 -16.51
N GLU A 379 -2.30 -15.68 -15.23
CA GLU A 379 -1.36 -14.70 -14.71
C GLU A 379 0.06 -14.90 -15.27
N MET A 380 0.58 -16.14 -15.18
CA MET A 380 1.92 -16.48 -15.65
C MET A 380 2.03 -16.35 -17.17
N ALA A 381 1.01 -16.81 -17.92
CA ALA A 381 0.99 -16.68 -19.37
C ALA A 381 0.87 -15.20 -19.80
N GLY A 382 0.06 -14.41 -19.11
CA GLY A 382 -0.11 -12.97 -19.35
C GLY A 382 1.18 -12.20 -19.14
N ALA A 383 1.92 -12.52 -18.07
CA ALA A 383 3.22 -11.95 -17.78
C ALA A 383 4.27 -12.27 -18.85
N VAL A 384 4.38 -13.53 -19.25
CA VAL A 384 5.32 -13.95 -20.32
C VAL A 384 4.94 -13.34 -21.67
N ALA A 385 3.65 -13.25 -21.99
CA ALA A 385 3.18 -12.60 -23.21
C ALA A 385 3.50 -11.10 -23.22
N ALA A 386 3.28 -10.40 -22.10
CA ALA A 386 3.64 -8.99 -21.96
C ALA A 386 5.13 -8.75 -22.16
N TRP A 387 5.96 -9.59 -21.53
CA TRP A 387 7.41 -9.56 -21.74
C TRP A 387 7.81 -9.79 -23.20
N ALA A 388 7.24 -10.80 -23.86
CA ALA A 388 7.54 -11.12 -25.25
C ALA A 388 7.15 -9.98 -26.20
N VAL A 389 5.95 -9.41 -26.03
CA VAL A 389 5.47 -8.26 -26.82
C VAL A 389 6.36 -7.05 -26.56
N PHE A 390 6.69 -6.75 -25.30
CA PHE A 390 7.58 -5.67 -24.95
C PHE A 390 8.96 -5.83 -25.61
N LYS A 391 9.57 -7.02 -25.56
CA LYS A 391 10.86 -7.30 -26.22
C LYS A 391 10.76 -7.14 -27.73
N PHE A 392 9.69 -7.65 -28.36
CA PHE A 392 9.48 -7.54 -29.79
C PHE A 392 9.42 -6.07 -30.24
N LEU A 393 8.58 -5.26 -29.59
CA LEU A 393 8.41 -3.83 -29.87
C LEU A 393 9.73 -3.04 -29.68
N ASN A 394 10.61 -3.52 -28.82
CA ASN A 394 11.85 -2.84 -28.46
C ASN A 394 13.12 -3.43 -29.11
N SER A 395 12.99 -4.44 -29.98
CA SER A 395 14.10 -5.18 -30.58
C SER A 395 14.95 -4.37 -31.58
N GLN A 396 14.38 -3.31 -32.18
CA GLN A 396 15.03 -2.50 -33.22
C GLN A 396 15.91 -1.35 -32.69
N SER A 397 15.86 -1.05 -31.38
CA SER A 397 16.58 0.08 -30.78
C SER A 397 18.11 -0.12 -30.63
N SER A 398 18.65 -1.29 -30.99
CA SER A 398 20.10 -1.59 -30.88
C SER A 398 20.89 -1.43 -32.19
N LYS A 399 20.22 -1.10 -33.30
CA LYS A 399 20.89 -0.73 -34.55
C LYS A 399 20.76 0.77 -34.72
N GLY A 400 21.87 1.47 -34.54
CA GLY A 400 21.91 2.93 -34.59
C GLY A 400 21.18 3.49 -35.81
N ASN A 401 20.35 4.49 -35.58
CA ASN A 401 20.28 5.70 -36.40
C ASN A 401 19.39 6.73 -35.71
N GLU A 402 19.84 7.97 -35.87
CA GLU A 402 19.18 9.22 -35.52
C GLU A 402 17.68 9.17 -35.81
N PHE A 403 16.87 9.39 -34.78
CA PHE A 403 15.61 10.11 -34.97
C PHE A 403 15.63 11.31 -34.03
N LEU A 404 16.21 12.38 -34.56
CA LEU A 404 15.84 13.75 -34.21
C LEU A 404 14.35 13.90 -34.53
N ILE A 405 13.52 14.11 -33.51
CA ILE A 405 12.30 14.88 -33.68
C ILE A 405 12.40 16.04 -32.70
N SER A 406 12.65 17.20 -33.30
CA SER A 406 12.69 18.55 -32.73
C SER A 406 11.40 18.94 -32.04
#